data_AF-A0A1M6EBH6-F1
#
_entry.id   AF-A0A1M6EBH6-F1
#
_cell.length_a   1.000
_cell.length_b   1.000
_cell.length_c   1.000
_cell.angle_alpha   90.00
_cell.angle_beta   90.00
_cell.angle_gamma   90.00
#
_symmetry.space_group_name_H-M   'P 1'
#
loop_
_entity.id
_entity.type
_entity.pdbx_description
1 polymer ?
#
loop_
_entity_poly.entity_id
_entity_poly.type
_entity_poly.pdbx_seq_one_letter_code
_entity_poly.pdbx_strand_id
1 'polypeptide(L)'
;MRHLDKHSGFKTPAGYFEKLSGRIMDNIAQDPSTVSQEEGFKVPENYFHNLHSEITQKLEKQDSKVIPIKSFKKYYYTATSIAAILLLFFGLTWNTTKTISYTDLANSDIDQYFENQELSFSTYDLAEILSLGELDYNDVLENSLAEESILEYLNTNVKDLNELNLTNDE
;
A
#
# COMPACT_ATOMS: atom_id res chain seq x y z
N MET A 1 -21.45 33.26 17.40
CA MET A 1 -22.90 33.52 17.54
C MET A 1 -23.14 34.98 17.21
N ARG A 2 -24.02 35.31 16.24
CA ARG A 2 -24.30 36.71 15.86
C ARG A 2 -25.12 37.36 16.97
N HIS A 3 -24.64 38.47 17.54
CA HIS A 3 -25.42 39.31 18.43
C HIS A 3 -26.56 39.94 17.64
N LEU A 4 -27.82 39.66 18.03
CA LEU A 4 -28.98 40.39 17.53
C LEU A 4 -28.92 41.81 18.10
N ASP A 5 -28.82 42.80 17.23
CA ASP A 5 -28.96 44.20 17.61
C ASP A 5 -30.32 44.41 18.28
N LYS A 6 -30.30 44.96 19.51
CA LYS A 6 -31.49 45.13 20.37
C LYS A 6 -32.46 46.21 19.86
N HIS A 7 -32.18 46.81 18.71
CA HIS A 7 -32.99 47.81 18.05
C HIS A 7 -33.54 47.25 16.75
N SER A 8 -34.54 46.36 16.85
CA SER A 8 -35.41 46.13 15.70
C SER A 8 -36.08 47.46 15.36
N GLY A 9 -35.89 47.96 14.13
CA GLY A 9 -36.42 49.26 13.68
C GLY A 9 -37.96 49.32 13.61
N PHE A 10 -38.65 48.30 14.13
CA PHE A 10 -40.10 48.18 14.10
C PHE A 10 -40.66 48.64 15.45
N LYS A 11 -41.21 49.84 15.48
CA LYS A 11 -42.01 50.35 16.61
C LYS A 11 -43.48 50.28 16.24
N THR A 12 -44.30 49.69 17.09
CA THR A 12 -45.75 49.70 16.92
C THR A 12 -46.34 51.01 17.45
N PRO A 13 -47.44 51.51 16.87
CA PRO A 13 -48.16 52.66 17.42
C PRO A 13 -48.60 52.43 18.87
N ALA A 14 -48.67 53.49 19.67
CA ALA A 14 -49.17 53.42 21.04
C ALA A 14 -50.62 52.92 21.07
N GLY A 15 -50.92 51.96 21.94
CA GLY A 15 -52.28 51.41 22.06
C GLY A 15 -52.64 50.37 21.00
N TYR A 16 -51.69 49.92 20.15
CA TYR A 16 -51.97 48.99 19.05
C TYR A 16 -52.51 47.65 19.56
N PHE A 17 -51.82 47.03 20.52
CA PHE A 17 -52.15 45.69 21.01
C PHE A 17 -53.37 45.72 21.94
N GLU A 18 -53.52 46.80 22.70
CA GLU A 18 -54.66 47.06 23.58
C GLU A 18 -55.97 47.14 22.77
N LYS A 19 -55.92 47.73 21.56
CA LYS A 19 -57.08 47.84 20.66
C LYS A 19 -57.16 46.72 19.62
N LEU A 20 -56.17 45.82 19.55
CA LEU A 20 -56.12 44.76 18.53
C LEU A 20 -57.23 43.74 18.78
N SER A 21 -57.34 43.25 20.01
CA SER A 21 -58.32 42.22 20.36
C SER A 21 -59.76 42.71 20.17
N GLY A 22 -60.06 43.95 20.60
CA GLY A 22 -61.37 44.57 20.38
C GLY A 22 -61.70 44.68 18.89
N ARG A 23 -60.77 45.22 18.08
CA ARG A 23 -60.97 45.30 16.63
C ARG A 23 -61.21 43.95 15.97
N ILE A 24 -60.45 42.91 16.34
CA ILE A 24 -60.66 41.57 15.78
C ILE A 24 -62.07 41.06 16.14
N MET A 25 -62.47 41.20 17.40
CA MET A 25 -63.79 40.74 17.85
C MET A 25 -64.93 41.51 17.17
N ASP A 26 -64.80 42.83 17.04
CA ASP A 26 -65.78 43.69 16.37
C ASP A 26 -65.93 43.32 14.88
N ASN A 27 -64.82 42.98 14.20
CA ASN A 27 -64.85 42.53 12.80
C ASN A 27 -65.46 41.12 12.64
N ILE A 28 -65.28 40.23 13.61
CA ILE A 28 -65.85 38.86 13.57
C ILE A 28 -67.35 38.88 13.94
N ALA A 29 -67.75 39.78 14.83
CA ALA A 29 -69.15 39.94 15.26
C ALA A 29 -70.02 40.66 14.20
N GLN A 30 -69.41 41.19 13.13
CA GLN A 30 -70.10 41.85 12.04
C GLN A 30 -70.88 40.81 11.21
N ASP A 31 -72.09 41.17 10.77
CA ASP A 31 -72.95 40.27 10.00
C ASP A 31 -72.24 39.84 8.70
N PRO A 32 -72.06 38.53 8.45
CA PRO A 32 -71.39 38.03 7.24
C PRO A 32 -72.06 38.49 5.94
N SER A 33 -73.32 38.93 5.99
CA SER A 33 -74.08 39.50 4.87
C SER A 33 -73.60 40.90 4.47
N THR A 34 -72.85 41.60 5.34
CA THR A 34 -72.28 42.93 5.07
C THR A 34 -70.87 42.87 4.48
N VAL A 35 -70.23 41.69 4.52
CA VAL A 35 -68.91 41.44 3.94
C VAL A 35 -69.11 40.98 2.50
N SER A 36 -68.66 41.79 1.54
CA SER A 36 -68.77 41.44 0.13
C SER A 36 -67.97 40.17 -0.16
N GLN A 37 -68.58 39.16 -0.79
CA GLN A 37 -67.88 37.93 -1.19
C GLN A 37 -66.74 38.19 -2.19
N GLU A 38 -66.73 39.38 -2.80
CA GLU A 38 -65.66 39.90 -3.66
C GLU A 38 -64.42 40.35 -2.87
N GLU A 39 -64.55 40.69 -1.59
CA GLU A 39 -63.47 41.25 -0.75
C GLU A 39 -62.67 40.18 0.02
N GLY A 40 -63.01 38.90 -0.16
CA GLY A 40 -62.25 37.79 0.41
C GLY A 40 -60.88 37.60 -0.25
N PHE A 41 -59.98 36.91 0.43
CA PHE A 41 -58.71 36.47 -0.14
C PHE A 41 -58.95 35.44 -1.24
N LYS A 42 -59.12 35.90 -2.48
CA LYS A 42 -59.16 35.06 -3.67
C LYS A 42 -57.73 34.77 -4.12
N VAL A 43 -57.42 33.49 -4.33
CA VAL A 43 -56.17 33.12 -5.00
C VAL A 43 -56.26 33.50 -6.48
N PRO A 44 -55.16 33.93 -7.12
CA PRO A 44 -55.14 34.16 -8.56
C PRO A 44 -55.58 32.92 -9.34
N GLU A 45 -56.19 33.13 -10.50
CA GLU A 45 -56.51 32.02 -11.40
C GLU A 45 -55.25 31.19 -11.69
N ASN A 46 -55.41 29.86 -11.69
CA ASN A 46 -54.35 28.90 -11.97
C ASN A 46 -53.16 28.91 -10.99
N TYR A 47 -53.26 29.55 -9.82
CA TYR A 47 -52.18 29.56 -8.81
C TYR A 47 -51.67 28.14 -8.51
N PHE A 48 -52.57 27.22 -8.11
CA PHE A 48 -52.18 25.84 -7.78
C PHE A 48 -51.79 25.00 -9.00
N HIS A 49 -52.31 25.35 -10.19
CA HIS A 49 -51.96 24.67 -11.43
C HIS A 49 -50.51 24.99 -11.85
N ASN A 50 -50.12 26.26 -11.73
CA ASN A 50 -48.80 26.74 -12.15
C ASN A 50 -47.73 26.57 -11.07
N LEU A 51 -48.12 26.47 -9.80
CA LEU A 51 -47.19 26.37 -8.66
C LEU A 51 -46.13 25.30 -8.85
N HIS A 52 -46.53 24.09 -9.27
CA HIS A 52 -45.59 22.98 -9.48
C HIS A 52 -44.58 23.28 -10.60
N SER A 53 -45.06 23.85 -11.71
CA SER A 53 -44.23 24.23 -12.85
C SER A 53 -43.23 25.33 -12.49
N GLU A 54 -43.70 26.38 -11.79
CA GLU A 54 -42.85 27.49 -11.36
C GLU A 54 -41.75 27.07 -10.37
N ILE A 55 -42.08 26.19 -9.43
CA ILE A 55 -41.09 25.63 -8.48
C ILE A 55 -40.04 24.82 -9.24
N THR A 56 -40.47 23.93 -10.14
CA THR A 56 -39.57 23.08 -10.93
C THR A 56 -38.66 23.93 -11.83
N GLN A 57 -39.20 24.95 -12.49
CA GLN A 57 -38.43 25.87 -13.33
C GLN A 57 -37.39 26.67 -12.52
N LYS A 58 -37.72 27.07 -11.28
CA LYS A 58 -36.78 27.74 -10.36
C LYS A 58 -35.68 26.81 -9.86
N LEU A 59 -35.94 25.52 -9.71
CA LEU A 59 -34.95 24.51 -9.32
C LEU A 59 -33.98 24.21 -10.47
N GLU A 60 -34.47 24.14 -11.70
CA GLU A 60 -33.62 23.88 -12.88
C GLU A 60 -32.75 25.09 -13.29
N LYS A 61 -33.23 26.32 -13.06
CA LYS A 61 -32.49 27.56 -13.42
C LYS A 61 -31.45 28.02 -12.41
N GLN A 62 -31.02 27.17 -11.48
CA GLN A 62 -29.91 27.51 -10.61
C GLN A 62 -28.60 27.06 -11.26
N ASP A 63 -27.97 27.98 -12.00
CA ASP A 63 -26.51 27.96 -12.25
C ASP A 63 -25.81 28.14 -10.90
N SER A 64 -25.83 27.09 -10.08
CA SER A 64 -25.13 27.07 -8.82
C SER A 64 -23.64 27.11 -9.14
N LYS A 65 -22.94 28.11 -8.60
CA LYS A 65 -21.47 28.23 -8.66
C LYS A 65 -20.83 27.18 -7.75
N VAL A 66 -21.15 25.91 -7.97
CA VAL A 66 -20.57 24.77 -7.28
C VAL A 66 -19.86 23.93 -8.32
N ILE A 67 -18.60 23.61 -8.02
CA ILE A 67 -17.79 22.76 -8.89
C ILE A 67 -18.16 21.32 -8.51
N PRO A 68 -18.82 20.54 -9.37
CA PRO A 68 -19.14 19.16 -9.05
C PRO A 68 -17.85 18.34 -8.94
N ILE A 69 -17.66 17.70 -7.78
CA ILE A 69 -16.49 16.83 -7.53
C ILE A 69 -16.69 15.53 -8.31
N LYS A 70 -16.05 15.42 -9.48
CA LYS A 70 -16.07 14.18 -10.27
C LYS A 70 -15.28 13.10 -9.53
N SER A 71 -15.91 11.95 -9.29
CA SER A 71 -15.27 10.82 -8.61
C SER A 71 -14.29 10.11 -9.56
N PHE A 72 -12.98 10.31 -9.36
CA PHE A 72 -11.92 9.72 -10.17
C PHE A 72 -11.66 8.22 -9.89
N LYS A 73 -12.66 7.48 -9.39
CA LYS A 73 -12.51 6.05 -9.02
C LYS A 73 -11.98 5.17 -10.17
N LYS A 74 -12.27 5.52 -11.42
CA LYS A 74 -11.77 4.80 -12.62
C LYS A 74 -10.25 4.86 -12.75
N TYR A 75 -9.61 5.94 -12.30
CA TYR A 75 -8.17 6.14 -12.41
C TYR A 75 -7.39 5.51 -11.25
N TYR A 76 -8.08 5.10 -10.18
CA TYR A 76 -7.44 4.47 -9.03
C TYR A 76 -6.86 3.10 -9.39
N TYR A 77 -7.64 2.27 -10.09
CA TYR A 77 -7.20 0.95 -10.56
C TYR A 77 -6.03 1.03 -11.56
N THR A 78 -6.05 2.02 -12.45
CA THR A 78 -4.94 2.22 -13.41
C THR A 78 -3.68 2.71 -12.71
N ALA A 79 -3.81 3.61 -11.73
CA ALA A 79 -2.68 4.13 -10.97
C ALA A 79 -2.03 3.04 -10.09
N THR A 80 -2.83 2.16 -9.46
CA THR A 80 -2.30 1.05 -8.66
C THR A 80 -1.55 0.02 -9.50
N SER A 81 -2.01 -0.25 -10.72
CA SER A 81 -1.32 -1.18 -11.63
C SER A 81 0.05 -0.66 -12.04
N ILE A 82 0.13 0.63 -12.43
CA ILE A 82 1.39 1.28 -12.81
C ILE A 82 2.36 1.32 -11.62
N ALA A 83 1.88 1.67 -10.42
CA ALA A 83 2.71 1.70 -9.22
C ALA A 83 3.24 0.31 -8.82
N ALA A 84 2.43 -0.75 -8.95
CA ALA A 84 2.86 -2.11 -8.67
C ALA A 84 3.95 -2.58 -9.65
N ILE A 85 3.82 -2.25 -10.93
CA ILE A 85 4.83 -2.56 -11.96
C ILE A 85 6.14 -1.82 -11.65
N LEU A 86 6.07 -0.54 -11.28
CA LEU A 86 7.27 0.24 -10.91
C LEU A 86 7.94 -0.29 -9.64
N LEU A 87 7.16 -0.70 -8.62
CA LEU A 87 7.68 -1.32 -7.41
C LEU A 87 8.36 -2.66 -7.67
N LEU A 88 7.78 -3.50 -8.54
CA LEU A 88 8.42 -4.74 -8.97
C LEU A 88 9.70 -4.46 -9.77
N PHE A 89 9.65 -3.50 -10.70
CA PHE A 89 10.80 -3.13 -11.51
C PHE A 89 11.96 -2.62 -10.65
N PHE A 90 11.73 -1.65 -9.76
CA PHE A 90 12.76 -1.16 -8.84
C PHE A 90 13.19 -2.22 -7.83
N GLY A 91 12.26 -3.00 -7.28
CA GLY A 91 12.56 -4.05 -6.30
C GLY A 91 13.44 -5.18 -6.86
N LEU A 92 13.24 -5.58 -8.11
CA LEU A 92 14.05 -6.60 -8.78
C LEU A 92 15.39 -6.06 -9.28
N THR A 93 15.42 -4.81 -9.75
CA THR A 93 16.63 -4.21 -10.35
C THR A 93 17.63 -3.68 -9.32
N TRP A 94 17.21 -3.28 -8.12
CA TRP A 94 18.11 -2.70 -7.10
C TRP A 94 19.13 -3.71 -6.54
N ASN A 95 18.87 -5.01 -6.63
CA ASN A 95 19.70 -6.06 -5.99
C ASN A 95 20.38 -7.03 -6.97
N THR A 96 20.48 -6.68 -8.26
CA THR A 96 21.09 -7.58 -9.26
C THR A 96 22.50 -7.11 -9.64
N THR A 97 23.44 -7.22 -8.70
CA THR A 97 24.88 -7.16 -9.00
C THR A 97 25.55 -8.52 -8.77
N LYS A 98 24.85 -9.62 -9.04
CA LYS A 98 25.50 -10.93 -9.17
C LYS A 98 26.04 -11.03 -10.59
N THR A 99 27.30 -10.69 -10.77
CA THR A 99 28.04 -11.01 -11.99
C THR A 99 28.20 -12.52 -12.02
N ILE A 100 27.41 -13.21 -12.84
CA ILE A 100 27.55 -14.68 -13.04
C ILE A 100 28.94 -14.90 -13.64
N SER A 101 29.85 -15.42 -12.83
CA SER A 101 31.19 -15.78 -13.27
C SER A 101 31.19 -17.17 -13.88
N TYR A 102 32.11 -17.44 -14.81
CA TYR A 102 32.36 -18.79 -15.31
C TYR A 102 32.68 -19.78 -14.17
N THR A 103 33.26 -19.28 -13.08
CA THR A 103 33.51 -20.07 -11.86
C THR A 103 32.22 -20.50 -11.15
N ASP A 104 31.18 -19.65 -11.15
CA ASP A 104 29.90 -19.98 -10.51
C ASP A 104 29.17 -21.09 -11.27
N LEU A 105 29.27 -21.07 -12.61
CA LEU A 105 28.72 -22.12 -13.47
C LEU A 105 29.48 -23.44 -13.29
N ALA A 106 30.82 -23.39 -13.30
CA ALA A 106 31.65 -24.57 -13.10
C ALA A 106 31.39 -25.23 -11.73
N ASN A 107 31.28 -24.44 -10.67
CA ASN A 107 30.98 -24.95 -9.33
C ASN A 107 29.58 -25.58 -9.26
N SER A 108 28.57 -24.96 -9.88
CA SER A 108 27.21 -25.53 -9.94
C SER A 108 27.18 -26.87 -10.68
N ASP A 109 27.92 -27.01 -11.77
CA ASP A 109 28.01 -28.27 -12.51
C ASP A 109 28.70 -29.36 -11.68
N ILE A 110 29.75 -29.00 -10.94
CA ILE A 110 30.47 -29.90 -10.02
C ILE A 110 29.55 -30.35 -8.87
N ASP A 111 28.87 -29.41 -8.22
CA ASP A 111 27.93 -29.70 -7.14
C ASP A 111 26.82 -30.65 -7.61
N GLN A 112 26.26 -30.37 -8.80
CA GLN A 112 25.23 -31.20 -9.41
C GLN A 112 25.76 -32.60 -9.77
N TYR A 113 27.03 -32.73 -10.19
CA TYR A 113 27.67 -34.01 -10.48
C TYR A 113 27.83 -34.88 -9.23
N PHE A 114 28.21 -34.28 -8.10
CA PHE A 114 28.33 -34.99 -6.82
C PHE A 114 26.98 -35.28 -6.15
N GLU A 115 25.96 -34.45 -6.36
CA GLU A 115 24.63 -34.67 -5.79
C GLU A 115 23.87 -35.77 -6.53
N ASN A 116 23.93 -35.79 -7.88
CA ASN A 116 23.18 -36.76 -8.68
C ASN A 116 23.87 -38.12 -8.78
N GLN A 117 25.19 -38.15 -8.60
CA GLN A 117 25.89 -39.42 -8.48
C GLN A 117 26.10 -39.69 -7.00
N GLU A 118 25.41 -40.71 -6.50
CA GLU A 118 25.57 -41.23 -5.15
C GLU A 118 26.96 -41.91 -5.00
N LEU A 119 28.02 -41.11 -5.12
CA LEU A 119 29.40 -41.54 -5.01
C LEU A 119 29.78 -41.49 -3.53
N SER A 120 29.34 -42.51 -2.80
CA SER A 120 29.89 -42.80 -1.48
C SER A 120 31.29 -43.42 -1.64
N PHE A 121 32.27 -42.64 -2.08
CA PHE A 121 33.66 -43.10 -2.06
C PHE A 121 34.15 -43.10 -0.61
N SER A 122 34.59 -44.25 -0.13
CA SER A 122 35.39 -44.29 1.09
C SER A 122 36.78 -43.72 0.80
N THR A 123 37.51 -43.32 1.84
CA THR A 123 38.91 -42.88 1.72
C THR A 123 39.79 -43.94 1.03
N TYR A 124 39.46 -45.21 1.19
CA TYR A 124 40.17 -46.32 0.55
C TYR A 124 39.87 -46.37 -0.96
N ASP A 125 38.62 -46.18 -1.37
CA ASP A 125 38.25 -46.16 -2.80
C ASP A 125 38.88 -44.96 -3.53
N LEU A 126 38.96 -43.80 -2.84
CA LEU A 126 39.67 -42.63 -3.36
C LEU A 126 41.17 -42.90 -3.53
N ALA A 127 41.79 -43.63 -2.60
CA ALA A 127 43.21 -43.97 -2.69
C ALA A 127 43.53 -44.97 -3.82
N GLU A 128 42.56 -45.79 -4.24
CA GLU A 128 42.68 -46.67 -5.40
C GLU A 128 42.57 -45.91 -6.72
N ILE A 129 41.66 -44.91 -6.78
CA ILE A 129 41.47 -44.05 -7.96
C ILE A 129 42.63 -43.05 -8.10
N LEU A 130 43.13 -42.52 -6.99
CA LEU A 130 44.35 -41.73 -6.94
C LEU A 130 45.55 -42.67 -7.14
N SER A 131 45.86 -42.98 -8.39
CA SER A 131 47.07 -43.72 -8.74
C SER A 131 48.30 -42.90 -8.37
N LEU A 132 48.80 -43.09 -7.14
CA LEU A 132 49.97 -42.41 -6.59
C LEU A 132 51.26 -42.64 -7.40
N GLY A 133 51.25 -43.58 -8.36
CA GLY A 133 52.35 -43.82 -9.29
C GLY A 133 52.40 -42.89 -10.51
N GLU A 134 51.31 -42.18 -10.81
CA GLU A 134 51.19 -41.27 -11.98
C GLU A 134 51.16 -39.79 -11.60
N LEU A 135 51.09 -39.46 -10.31
CA LEU A 135 51.19 -38.07 -9.84
C LEU A 135 52.64 -37.59 -9.94
N ASP A 136 52.89 -36.50 -10.67
CA ASP A 136 54.19 -35.86 -10.64
C ASP A 136 54.40 -35.28 -9.24
N TYR A 137 55.52 -35.63 -8.62
CA TYR A 137 55.91 -35.11 -7.30
C TYR A 137 55.89 -33.58 -7.28
N ASN A 138 56.16 -32.93 -8.42
CA ASN A 138 56.13 -31.48 -8.52
C ASN A 138 54.71 -30.90 -8.44
N ASP A 139 53.68 -31.53 -9.03
CA ASP A 139 52.29 -31.02 -9.00
C ASP A 139 51.69 -31.03 -7.57
N VAL A 140 52.08 -32.03 -6.77
CA VAL A 140 51.67 -32.14 -5.36
C VAL A 140 52.39 -31.10 -4.50
N LEU A 141 53.65 -30.79 -4.82
CA LEU A 141 54.45 -29.79 -4.10
C LEU A 141 54.15 -28.34 -4.56
N GLU A 142 53.68 -28.15 -5.80
CA GLU A 142 53.33 -26.86 -6.39
C GLU A 142 51.98 -26.34 -5.87
N ASN A 143 51.04 -27.23 -5.56
CA ASN A 143 49.90 -26.92 -4.70
C ASN A 143 50.40 -26.72 -3.26
N SER A 144 51.04 -25.57 -3.04
CA SER A 144 51.67 -25.11 -1.80
C SER A 144 51.03 -25.71 -0.55
N LEU A 145 51.54 -26.88 -0.14
CA LEU A 145 51.27 -27.41 1.18
C LEU A 145 51.86 -26.41 2.15
N ALA A 146 50.99 -25.63 2.79
CA ALA A 146 51.44 -24.59 3.71
C ALA A 146 52.28 -25.27 4.81
N GLU A 147 53.49 -24.76 5.02
CA GLU A 147 54.43 -25.28 6.03
C GLU A 147 53.74 -25.37 7.41
N GLU A 148 52.87 -24.41 7.71
CA GLU A 148 52.02 -24.41 8.91
C GLU A 148 51.14 -25.65 9.03
N SER A 149 50.49 -26.08 7.95
CA SER A 149 49.63 -27.27 7.93
C SER A 149 50.44 -28.55 8.13
N ILE A 150 51.66 -28.61 7.58
CA ILE A 150 52.57 -29.75 7.77
C ILE A 150 53.03 -29.81 9.23
N LEU A 151 53.46 -28.67 9.78
CA LEU A 151 53.90 -28.58 11.18
C LEU A 151 52.78 -28.94 12.15
N GLU A 152 51.56 -28.49 11.90
CA GLU A 152 50.40 -28.81 12.73
C GLU A 152 50.05 -30.30 12.67
N TYR A 153 50.07 -30.90 11.48
CA TYR A 153 49.84 -32.34 11.32
C TYR A 153 50.92 -33.16 12.05
N LEU A 154 52.19 -32.82 11.87
CA LEU A 154 53.32 -33.51 12.51
C LEU A 154 53.26 -33.38 14.04
N ASN A 155 52.91 -32.19 14.54
CA ASN A 155 52.77 -31.96 15.97
C ASN A 155 51.58 -32.73 16.56
N THR A 156 50.44 -32.73 15.87
CA THR A 156 49.22 -33.41 16.32
C THR A 156 49.42 -34.93 16.35
N ASN A 157 50.11 -35.49 15.35
CA ASN A 157 50.31 -36.93 15.20
C ASN A 157 51.69 -37.39 15.72
N VAL A 158 52.45 -36.54 16.42
CA VAL A 158 53.82 -36.85 16.88
C VAL A 158 53.89 -38.14 17.71
N LYS A 159 52.80 -38.47 18.41
CA LYS A 159 52.70 -39.67 19.23
C LYS A 159 52.62 -40.95 18.38
N ASP A 160 51.81 -40.93 17.34
CA ASP A 160 51.63 -42.05 16.42
C ASP A 160 52.88 -42.23 15.53
N LEU A 161 53.53 -41.12 15.15
CA LEU A 161 54.80 -41.14 14.43
C LEU A 161 55.95 -41.71 15.29
N ASN A 162 55.95 -41.45 16.59
CA ASN A 162 56.92 -42.05 17.52
C ASN A 162 56.70 -43.55 17.72
N GLU A 163 55.46 -44.05 17.63
CA GLU A 163 55.17 -45.49 17.64
C GLU A 163 55.67 -46.19 16.36
N LEU A 164 55.70 -45.48 15.23
CA LEU A 164 56.28 -45.96 13.97
C LEU A 164 57.81 -45.86 13.93
N ASN A 165 58.42 -45.08 14.82
CA ASN A 165 59.86 -45.08 15.03
C ASN A 165 60.25 -46.34 15.80
N LEU A 166 60.28 -47.46 15.08
CA LEU A 166 60.89 -48.70 15.54
C LEU A 166 62.39 -48.43 15.76
N THR A 167 62.71 -48.01 16.98
CA THR A 167 64.04 -48.28 17.53
C THR A 167 64.22 -49.79 17.47
N ASN A 168 64.99 -50.25 16.49
CA ASN A 168 65.59 -51.57 16.53
C ASN A 168 66.55 -51.56 17.72
N ASP A 169 66.02 -51.80 18.91
CA ASP A 169 66.80 -52.35 20.01
C ASP A 169 66.66 -53.88 19.93
N GLU A 170 67.77 -54.47 19.50
CA GLU A 170 68.11 -55.88 19.19
C GLU A 170 67.77 -56.44 17.80
#